data_AF-A0A7J8LFL0-F1
#
_entry.id   AF-A0A7J8LFL0-F1
#
_cell.length_a   1.000
_cell.length_b   1.000
_cell.length_c   1.000
_cell.angle_alpha   90.00
_cell.angle_beta   90.00
_cell.angle_gamma   90.00
#
_symmetry.space_group_name_H-M   'P 1'
#
loop_
_entity.id
_entity.type
_entity.pdbx_description
1 polymer ?
#
loop_
_entity_poly.entity_id
_entity_poly.type
_entity_poly.pdbx_seq_one_letter_code
_entity_poly.pdbx_strand_id
1 'polypeptide(L)'
;MRGNVRGRATGSFHPPPIQQSRDSDASNRPSSIGMGRAISAAEPYSDRAFQVATIRSINAFLSSHSIHPISTKPSQAPSAKYLSNILTSLLSMIDFPCSKLEDDLSFLLKSLNCPFKFNKSTFRAPNSLHNWPNWLGILHWLVQLAIFNEHISQNSTSYFAQNNSMNEYALESYMRYIQGEDDILEVLDKEFMEKVEKERENVAESNRALEKSVGELEATAEALRTGPTEREALEKEKNVLEEDVKKFHAMIAEFTGRIEAMEQVLEEKEKELNAKEEERKRICEENEGFKKRVELQTFNARDIERMKREMQAVEREISEAEIARNSWEDKSWDLDSTIGQKLMELVALAMDCNQAIRRLKLGNGFQYEVNPKGSTPAEVIGINYKATLKSELESYAEKIRESSKEKFEDVIILQQQSKEMDIKIENQKYRIVVLQSHIDEVSALKSGLQSVKDLFCKPNFLGYVTKIRYVDQTKAAHACQVEAQINLSKKEMQENGDRSTAEAKKMVEDIQIEAHKLDVTEREAAEILKASQLRLQEEIQQSKEETQMHVRELFMLVDSLSKYKEHVESKISEMRISLSETTAAVSDAYRGTLPAQIH
;
A
#
# COMPACT_ATOMS: atom_id res chain seq x y z
N MET A 1 -15.93 64.79 -1.70
CA MET A 1 -15.67 65.58 -2.94
C MET A 1 -16.30 64.86 -4.13
N ARG A 2 -16.54 65.57 -5.25
CA ARG A 2 -16.88 64.95 -6.56
C ARG A 2 -15.74 63.98 -6.96
N GLY A 3 -15.91 62.86 -7.65
CA GLY A 3 -17.08 62.32 -8.35
C GLY A 3 -16.72 62.01 -9.80
N ASN A 4 -16.88 60.76 -10.27
CA ASN A 4 -17.08 60.46 -11.68
C ASN A 4 -17.62 59.04 -11.91
N VAL A 5 -18.55 58.93 -12.86
CA VAL A 5 -19.28 57.70 -13.23
C VAL A 5 -18.76 57.18 -14.57
N ARG A 6 -18.64 55.87 -14.74
CA ARG A 6 -18.69 55.18 -16.05
C ARG A 6 -19.00 53.69 -15.88
N GLY A 7 -20.30 53.37 -15.73
CA GLY A 7 -20.79 52.01 -15.95
C GLY A 7 -21.08 51.78 -17.44
N ARG A 8 -20.78 50.58 -17.97
CA ARG A 8 -21.23 50.13 -19.29
C ARG A 8 -21.93 48.79 -19.15
N ALA A 9 -22.97 48.58 -19.95
CA ALA A 9 -24.04 47.64 -19.65
C ALA A 9 -23.76 46.18 -20.01
N THR A 10 -24.40 45.29 -19.25
CA THR A 10 -24.63 43.87 -19.55
C THR A 10 -25.58 43.70 -20.73
N GLY A 11 -25.18 42.95 -21.76
CA GLY A 11 -26.06 42.56 -22.86
C GLY A 11 -26.86 41.30 -22.51
N SER A 12 -28.18 41.45 -22.32
CA SER A 12 -29.11 40.33 -22.14
C SER A 12 -29.60 39.82 -23.50
N PHE A 13 -29.44 38.53 -23.77
CA PHE A 13 -30.04 37.86 -24.92
C PHE A 13 -31.43 37.32 -24.56
N HIS A 14 -32.48 37.98 -25.04
CA HIS A 14 -33.81 37.37 -25.19
C HIS A 14 -34.55 37.99 -26.39
N PRO A 15 -35.02 37.20 -27.37
CA PRO A 15 -35.84 37.70 -28.46
C PRO A 15 -37.35 37.66 -28.11
N PRO A 16 -38.13 38.70 -28.45
CA PRO A 16 -39.59 38.61 -28.52
C PRO A 16 -40.08 38.23 -29.93
N PRO A 17 -41.26 37.61 -30.08
CA PRO A 17 -41.72 37.05 -31.35
C PRO A 17 -42.54 38.00 -32.24
N ILE A 18 -42.47 37.74 -33.55
CA ILE A 18 -43.49 37.92 -34.61
C ILE A 18 -44.52 39.05 -34.43
N GLN A 19 -44.40 40.09 -35.26
CA GLN A 19 -45.56 40.88 -35.70
C GLN A 19 -45.60 41.00 -37.22
N GLN A 20 -46.76 40.70 -37.80
CA GLN A 20 -47.05 40.92 -39.22
C GLN A 20 -47.32 42.42 -39.44
N SER A 21 -46.46 43.10 -40.21
CA SER A 21 -46.81 44.40 -40.80
C SER A 21 -47.46 44.17 -42.16
N ARG A 22 -48.76 44.45 -42.23
CA ARG A 22 -49.37 45.03 -43.43
C ARG A 22 -49.12 46.52 -43.36
N ASP A 23 -48.68 47.14 -44.44
CA ASP A 23 -48.89 48.56 -44.66
C ASP A 23 -49.28 48.82 -46.12
N SER A 24 -50.40 49.48 -46.30
CA SER A 24 -50.91 49.98 -47.58
C SER A 24 -50.89 51.51 -47.57
N ASP A 25 -50.65 52.10 -48.72
CA ASP A 25 -51.10 53.45 -49.11
C ASP A 25 -50.83 54.61 -48.14
N ALA A 26 -49.57 55.06 -48.09
CA ALA A 26 -49.23 56.41 -47.64
C ALA A 26 -49.63 57.49 -48.69
N SER A 27 -50.93 57.71 -48.84
CA SER A 27 -51.50 58.77 -49.70
C SER A 27 -51.32 60.15 -49.07
N ASN A 28 -50.12 60.73 -49.22
CA ASN A 28 -49.84 62.10 -48.80
C ASN A 28 -50.28 63.10 -49.87
N ARG A 29 -51.47 63.67 -49.67
CA ARG A 29 -52.13 64.66 -50.54
C ARG A 29 -51.92 66.09 -50.01
N PRO A 30 -51.05 66.93 -50.61
CA PRO A 30 -51.06 68.36 -50.32
C PRO A 30 -52.35 68.96 -50.91
N SER A 31 -53.14 69.61 -50.07
CA SER A 31 -54.36 70.33 -50.50
C SER A 31 -54.12 71.84 -50.49
N SER A 32 -54.94 72.58 -51.26
CA SER A 32 -54.95 74.07 -51.37
C SER A 32 -53.75 74.67 -52.12
N ILE A 33 -53.82 74.82 -53.45
CA ILE A 33 -54.50 75.93 -54.14
C ILE A 33 -54.08 77.30 -53.58
N GLY A 34 -53.06 77.89 -54.20
CA GLY A 34 -53.20 79.27 -54.70
C GLY A 34 -53.83 79.21 -56.10
N MET A 35 -54.60 80.23 -56.48
CA MET A 35 -55.38 80.27 -57.73
C MET A 35 -54.49 80.49 -58.98
N GLY A 36 -53.60 79.54 -59.27
CA GLY A 36 -52.81 79.51 -60.50
C GLY A 36 -53.67 79.10 -61.70
N ARG A 37 -53.29 79.54 -62.90
CA ARG A 37 -53.79 78.98 -64.16
C ARG A 37 -53.68 77.45 -64.12
N ALA A 38 -54.62 76.75 -64.76
CA ALA A 38 -54.39 75.36 -65.14
C ALA A 38 -53.09 75.30 -65.96
N ILE A 39 -52.03 74.78 -65.35
CA ILE A 39 -50.69 74.75 -65.96
C ILE A 39 -50.82 73.98 -67.26
N SER A 40 -50.55 74.63 -68.39
CA SER A 40 -50.66 73.96 -69.67
C SER A 40 -49.55 72.92 -69.75
N ALA A 41 -49.84 71.71 -70.25
CA ALA A 41 -48.79 70.70 -70.45
C ALA A 41 -47.62 71.24 -71.31
N ALA A 42 -47.88 72.24 -72.16
CA ALA A 42 -46.91 72.94 -73.01
C ALA A 42 -46.20 74.15 -72.35
N GLU A 43 -46.54 74.49 -71.10
CA GLU A 43 -45.96 75.64 -70.37
C GLU A 43 -44.47 75.43 -70.05
N PRO A 44 -44.01 74.25 -69.57
CA PRO A 44 -42.57 73.95 -69.46
C PRO A 44 -41.86 73.95 -70.83
N TYR A 45 -42.53 73.46 -71.87
CA TYR A 45 -42.01 73.39 -73.25
C TYR A 45 -41.90 74.76 -73.93
N SER A 46 -42.37 75.83 -73.27
CA SER A 46 -42.16 77.21 -73.74
C SER A 46 -40.79 77.76 -73.31
N ASP A 47 -40.14 77.18 -72.29
CA ASP A 47 -38.77 77.54 -71.93
C ASP A 47 -37.74 76.92 -72.90
N ARG A 48 -36.72 77.72 -73.24
CA ARG A 48 -35.70 77.37 -74.23
C ARG A 48 -34.64 76.43 -73.67
N ALA A 49 -34.32 76.50 -72.38
CA ALA A 49 -33.39 75.54 -71.76
C ALA A 49 -34.04 74.16 -71.66
N PHE A 50 -35.32 74.11 -71.24
CA PHE A 50 -36.12 72.90 -71.23
C PHE A 50 -36.26 72.28 -72.63
N GLN A 51 -36.61 73.06 -73.67
CA GLN A 51 -36.63 72.57 -75.06
C GLN A 51 -35.31 71.89 -75.48
N VAL A 52 -34.16 72.50 -75.19
CA VAL A 52 -32.84 71.93 -75.55
C VAL A 52 -32.55 70.65 -74.77
N ALA A 53 -32.94 70.57 -73.49
CA ALA A 53 -32.82 69.35 -72.69
C ALA A 53 -33.71 68.21 -73.21
N THR A 54 -34.98 68.52 -73.52
CA THR A 54 -35.93 67.57 -74.12
C THR A 54 -35.47 67.06 -75.48
N ILE A 55 -35.01 67.93 -76.38
CA ILE A 55 -34.48 67.52 -77.70
C ILE A 55 -33.26 66.59 -77.52
N ARG A 56 -32.39 66.84 -76.52
CA ARG A 56 -31.27 65.94 -76.20
C ARG A 56 -31.76 64.56 -75.75
N SER A 57 -32.78 64.48 -74.90
CA SER A 57 -33.37 63.22 -74.44
C SER A 57 -34.03 62.44 -75.59
N ILE A 58 -34.81 63.12 -76.43
CA ILE A 58 -35.40 62.53 -77.65
C ILE A 58 -34.30 62.01 -78.58
N ASN A 59 -33.28 62.82 -78.86
CA ASN A 59 -32.20 62.43 -79.75
C ASN A 59 -31.39 61.24 -79.24
N ALA A 60 -31.22 61.08 -77.93
CA ALA A 60 -30.57 59.90 -77.35
C ALA A 60 -31.34 58.62 -77.70
N PHE A 61 -32.66 58.63 -77.51
CA PHE A 61 -33.52 57.49 -77.84
C PHE A 61 -33.65 57.23 -79.35
N LEU A 62 -33.79 58.29 -80.17
CA LEU A 62 -33.80 58.14 -81.63
C LEU A 62 -32.48 57.55 -82.13
N SER A 63 -31.35 57.97 -81.56
CA SER A 63 -30.02 57.45 -81.94
C SER A 63 -29.82 55.98 -81.56
N SER A 64 -30.34 55.50 -80.42
CA SER A 64 -30.29 54.07 -80.08
C SER A 64 -31.13 53.21 -81.02
N HIS A 65 -32.21 53.77 -81.57
CA HIS A 65 -33.11 53.12 -82.54
C HIS A 65 -32.71 53.37 -84.01
N SER A 66 -31.51 53.88 -84.28
CA SER A 66 -31.02 54.23 -85.63
C SER A 66 -31.89 55.23 -86.41
N ILE A 67 -32.76 55.97 -85.73
CA ILE A 67 -33.54 57.07 -86.31
C ILE A 67 -32.69 58.34 -86.27
N HIS A 68 -32.60 59.07 -87.39
CA HIS A 68 -31.81 60.29 -87.45
C HIS A 68 -32.24 61.32 -86.38
N PRO A 69 -31.29 61.99 -85.71
CA PRO A 69 -31.59 62.95 -84.65
C PRO A 69 -32.13 64.28 -85.19
N ILE A 70 -32.84 65.00 -84.34
CA ILE A 70 -33.44 66.32 -84.60
C ILE A 70 -32.41 67.42 -84.32
N SER A 71 -32.41 68.49 -85.13
CA SER A 71 -31.51 69.64 -84.91
C SER A 71 -31.78 70.32 -83.56
N THR A 72 -30.73 70.56 -82.79
CA THR A 72 -30.79 71.30 -81.51
C THR A 72 -30.79 72.82 -81.69
N LYS A 73 -30.64 73.33 -82.92
CA LYS A 73 -30.65 74.77 -83.23
C LYS A 73 -32.09 75.28 -83.35
N PRO A 74 -32.59 76.15 -82.44
CA PRO A 74 -34.00 76.56 -82.46
C PRO A 74 -34.40 77.46 -83.65
N SER A 75 -33.44 77.90 -84.48
CA SER A 75 -33.71 78.60 -85.75
C SER A 75 -33.86 77.66 -86.95
N GLN A 76 -33.71 76.35 -86.75
CA GLN A 76 -33.84 75.31 -87.79
C GLN A 76 -34.91 74.30 -87.38
N ALA A 77 -36.17 74.74 -87.40
CA ALA A 77 -37.30 73.85 -87.18
C ALA A 77 -37.32 72.74 -88.25
N PRO A 78 -37.50 71.45 -87.89
CA PRO A 78 -37.38 70.34 -88.84
C PRO A 78 -38.50 70.36 -89.90
N SER A 79 -38.33 69.65 -91.02
CA SER A 79 -39.41 69.55 -92.02
C SER A 79 -40.62 68.79 -91.44
N ALA A 80 -41.84 69.25 -91.73
CA ALA A 80 -43.07 68.57 -91.30
C ALA A 80 -43.13 67.10 -91.76
N LYS A 81 -42.61 66.81 -92.96
CA LYS A 81 -42.47 65.44 -93.49
C LYS A 81 -41.54 64.57 -92.63
N TYR A 82 -40.46 65.16 -92.11
CA TYR A 82 -39.49 64.45 -91.26
C TYR A 82 -40.05 64.17 -89.86
N LEU A 83 -40.75 65.15 -89.26
CA LEU A 83 -41.44 64.95 -87.98
C LEU A 83 -42.55 63.90 -88.09
N SER A 84 -43.28 63.88 -89.21
CA SER A 84 -44.29 62.85 -89.49
C SER A 84 -43.67 61.45 -89.56
N ASN A 85 -42.52 61.30 -90.24
CA ASN A 85 -41.80 60.02 -90.29
C ASN A 85 -41.37 59.56 -88.89
N ILE A 86 -40.81 60.45 -88.06
CA ILE A 86 -40.41 60.13 -86.69
C ILE A 86 -41.62 59.70 -85.85
N LEU A 87 -42.77 60.38 -85.99
CA LEU A 87 -44.02 59.97 -85.32
C LEU A 87 -44.47 58.58 -85.79
N THR A 88 -44.47 58.29 -87.10
CA THR A 88 -44.83 56.95 -87.61
C THR A 88 -43.90 55.87 -87.08
N SER A 89 -42.59 56.12 -87.01
CA SER A 89 -41.63 55.19 -86.39
C SER A 89 -41.90 54.98 -84.91
N LEU A 90 -42.11 56.04 -84.13
CA LEU A 90 -42.43 55.94 -82.70
C LEU A 90 -43.74 55.19 -82.44
N LEU A 91 -44.79 55.47 -83.22
CA LEU A 91 -46.07 54.78 -83.16
C LEU A 91 -45.95 53.28 -83.49
N SER A 92 -45.05 52.92 -84.42
CA SER A 92 -44.76 51.51 -84.73
C SER A 92 -43.97 50.79 -83.63
N MET A 93 -43.22 51.50 -82.78
CA MET A 93 -42.46 50.92 -81.65
C MET A 93 -43.31 50.78 -80.37
N ILE A 94 -44.50 51.36 -80.34
CA ILE A 94 -45.52 51.14 -79.30
C ILE A 94 -46.69 50.27 -79.80
N ASP A 95 -46.47 49.49 -80.86
CA ASP A 95 -47.44 48.54 -81.43
C ASP A 95 -48.73 49.16 -82.00
N PHE A 96 -48.73 50.47 -82.31
CA PHE A 96 -49.83 51.20 -82.94
C PHE A 96 -49.46 51.74 -84.34
N PRO A 97 -49.16 50.87 -85.34
CA PRO A 97 -48.75 51.31 -86.68
C PRO A 97 -49.86 52.12 -87.38
N CYS A 98 -49.55 53.35 -87.76
CA CYS A 98 -50.49 54.30 -88.34
C CYS A 98 -50.15 54.62 -89.80
N SER A 99 -51.07 54.32 -90.72
CA SER A 99 -50.89 54.53 -92.17
C SER A 99 -51.40 55.89 -92.67
N LYS A 100 -52.36 56.53 -91.98
CA LYS A 100 -52.91 57.87 -92.29
C LYS A 100 -52.76 58.84 -91.12
N LEU A 101 -51.51 59.25 -90.86
CA LEU A 101 -51.15 60.10 -89.74
C LEU A 101 -51.96 61.42 -89.64
N GLU A 102 -52.41 62.02 -90.75
CA GLU A 102 -53.22 63.26 -90.72
C GLU A 102 -54.64 63.08 -90.14
N ASP A 103 -55.22 61.89 -90.28
CA ASP A 103 -56.58 61.60 -89.84
C ASP A 103 -56.60 60.86 -88.50
N ASP A 104 -55.75 59.84 -88.36
CA ASP A 104 -55.82 58.89 -87.23
C ASP A 104 -55.08 59.38 -85.98
N LEU A 105 -54.02 60.20 -86.13
CA LEU A 105 -53.20 60.67 -84.99
C LEU A 105 -54.03 61.45 -83.95
N SER A 106 -55.06 62.18 -84.39
CA SER A 106 -55.97 62.91 -83.49
C SER A 106 -56.84 61.99 -82.64
N PHE A 107 -57.10 60.76 -83.11
CA PHE A 107 -57.84 59.73 -82.38
C PHE A 107 -56.88 58.95 -81.48
N LEU A 108 -55.75 58.46 -82.01
CA LEU A 108 -54.73 57.73 -81.27
C LEU A 108 -54.23 58.50 -80.05
N LEU A 109 -53.87 59.79 -80.20
CA LEU A 109 -53.43 60.62 -79.07
C LEU A 109 -54.52 60.82 -78.01
N LYS A 110 -55.82 60.74 -78.37
CA LYS A 110 -56.91 60.78 -77.38
C LYS A 110 -57.07 59.44 -76.67
N SER A 111 -57.07 58.34 -77.42
CA SER A 111 -57.20 56.97 -76.87
C SER A 111 -56.04 56.62 -75.92
N LEU A 112 -54.84 57.12 -76.22
CA LEU A 112 -53.64 56.99 -75.36
C LEU A 112 -53.57 58.06 -74.25
N ASN A 113 -54.62 58.88 -74.05
CA ASN A 113 -54.69 59.96 -73.06
C ASN A 113 -53.49 60.95 -73.09
N CYS A 114 -53.07 61.38 -74.28
CA CYS A 114 -51.99 62.35 -74.44
C CYS A 114 -52.32 63.68 -73.73
N PRO A 115 -51.43 64.19 -72.86
CA PRO A 115 -51.68 65.43 -72.11
C PRO A 115 -51.58 66.71 -72.98
N PHE A 116 -51.16 66.60 -74.24
CA PHE A 116 -50.97 67.73 -75.15
C PHE A 116 -52.13 67.89 -76.13
N LYS A 117 -52.55 69.14 -76.37
CA LYS A 117 -53.63 69.44 -77.32
C LYS A 117 -53.14 69.32 -78.76
N PHE A 118 -53.80 68.47 -79.55
CA PHE A 118 -53.49 68.24 -80.96
C PHE A 118 -54.70 68.52 -81.87
N ASN A 119 -54.48 69.27 -82.94
CA ASN A 119 -55.48 69.69 -83.93
C ASN A 119 -54.93 69.54 -85.35
N LYS A 120 -55.79 69.33 -86.37
CA LYS A 120 -55.34 69.23 -87.79
C LYS A 120 -54.60 70.48 -88.29
N SER A 121 -54.92 71.67 -87.77
CA SER A 121 -54.17 72.91 -88.05
C SER A 121 -52.78 72.92 -87.40
N THR A 122 -52.65 72.40 -86.18
CA THR A 122 -51.37 72.18 -85.51
C THR A 122 -50.49 71.21 -86.30
N PHE A 123 -51.06 70.20 -86.96
CA PHE A 123 -50.28 69.24 -87.75
C PHE A 123 -49.62 69.87 -88.99
N ARG A 124 -50.33 70.73 -89.72
CA ARG A 124 -49.85 71.30 -91.00
C ARG A 124 -48.73 72.34 -90.87
N ALA A 125 -48.53 72.91 -89.69
CA ALA A 125 -47.52 73.95 -89.44
C ALA A 125 -46.73 73.70 -88.14
N PRO A 126 -45.93 72.62 -88.04
CA PRO A 126 -45.15 72.30 -86.84
C PRO A 126 -44.12 73.38 -86.50
N ASN A 127 -43.67 74.13 -87.51
CA ASN A 127 -42.54 75.07 -87.42
C ASN A 127 -42.96 76.47 -86.96
N SER A 128 -44.24 76.68 -86.63
CA SER A 128 -44.71 77.94 -86.05
C SER A 128 -44.22 78.08 -84.60
N LEU A 129 -43.72 79.27 -84.25
CA LEU A 129 -43.08 79.56 -82.95
C LEU A 129 -43.98 79.23 -81.75
N HIS A 130 -45.30 79.37 -81.90
CA HIS A 130 -46.30 79.07 -80.87
C HIS A 130 -46.76 77.61 -80.84
N ASN A 131 -46.45 76.84 -81.88
CA ASN A 131 -46.95 75.48 -82.08
C ASN A 131 -45.87 74.41 -81.82
N TRP A 132 -44.60 74.78 -81.98
CA TRP A 132 -43.43 73.93 -81.67
C TRP A 132 -43.41 73.38 -80.23
N PRO A 133 -43.76 74.13 -79.16
CA PRO A 133 -43.83 73.58 -77.79
C PRO A 133 -44.80 72.39 -77.64
N ASN A 134 -45.98 72.45 -78.27
CA ASN A 134 -46.94 71.33 -78.25
C ASN A 134 -46.39 70.11 -79.02
N TRP A 135 -45.79 70.35 -80.19
CA TRP A 135 -45.19 69.31 -81.02
C TRP A 135 -44.03 68.60 -80.32
N LEU A 136 -43.13 69.35 -79.68
CA LEU A 136 -42.04 68.79 -78.90
C LEU A 136 -42.55 68.01 -77.68
N GLY A 137 -43.63 68.48 -77.05
CA GLY A 137 -44.33 67.78 -75.97
C GLY A 137 -44.89 66.42 -76.37
N ILE A 138 -45.66 66.37 -77.47
CA ILE A 138 -46.19 65.12 -78.03
C ILE A 138 -45.07 64.15 -78.38
N LEU A 139 -44.02 64.65 -79.04
CA LEU A 139 -42.89 63.84 -79.45
C LEU A 139 -42.11 63.28 -78.25
N HIS A 140 -41.84 64.11 -77.23
CA HIS A 140 -41.19 63.69 -76.00
C HIS A 140 -42.00 62.62 -75.28
N TRP A 141 -43.31 62.82 -75.15
CA TRP A 141 -44.21 61.89 -74.49
C TRP A 141 -44.30 60.54 -75.21
N LEU A 142 -44.35 60.53 -76.55
CA LEU A 142 -44.29 59.29 -77.33
C LEU A 142 -42.94 58.57 -77.18
N VAL A 143 -41.83 59.30 -77.06
CA VAL A 143 -40.51 58.71 -76.72
C VAL A 143 -40.53 58.07 -75.33
N GLN A 144 -41.09 58.74 -74.31
CA GLN A 144 -41.20 58.18 -72.96
C GLN A 144 -42.10 56.93 -72.93
N LEU A 145 -43.18 56.89 -73.73
CA LEU A 145 -44.01 55.69 -73.90
C LEU A 145 -43.26 54.55 -74.60
N ALA A 146 -42.46 54.84 -75.62
CA ALA A 146 -41.65 53.83 -76.31
C ALA A 146 -40.58 53.21 -75.37
N ILE A 147 -39.87 54.03 -74.59
CA ILE A 147 -38.94 53.59 -73.54
C ILE A 147 -39.65 52.68 -72.52
N PHE A 148 -40.86 53.04 -72.11
CA PHE A 148 -41.66 52.25 -71.17
C PHE A 148 -42.11 50.91 -71.77
N ASN A 149 -42.56 50.89 -73.04
CA ASN A 149 -42.94 49.66 -73.74
C ASN A 149 -41.74 48.71 -73.92
N GLU A 150 -40.56 49.25 -74.23
CA GLU A 150 -39.30 48.49 -74.30
C GLU A 150 -38.97 47.84 -72.94
N HIS A 151 -39.07 48.60 -71.85
CA HIS A 151 -38.86 48.07 -70.49
C HIS A 151 -39.88 47.03 -70.05
N ILE A 152 -41.15 47.13 -70.47
CA ILE A 152 -42.15 46.07 -70.22
C ILE A 152 -41.80 44.81 -71.00
N SER A 153 -41.52 44.93 -72.30
CA SER A 153 -41.19 43.80 -73.17
C SER A 153 -39.93 43.03 -72.75
N GLN A 154 -38.97 43.71 -72.12
CA GLN A 154 -37.78 43.07 -71.53
C GLN A 154 -38.07 42.29 -70.22
N ASN A 155 -39.17 42.61 -69.52
CA ASN A 155 -39.52 42.05 -68.21
C ASN A 155 -40.81 41.20 -68.21
N SER A 156 -41.55 41.13 -69.30
CA SER A 156 -42.87 40.49 -69.35
C SER A 156 -42.84 38.97 -69.11
N THR A 157 -41.77 38.28 -69.52
CA THR A 157 -41.62 36.83 -69.30
C THR A 157 -41.27 36.47 -67.84
N SER A 158 -40.85 37.44 -67.03
CA SER A 158 -40.35 37.21 -65.66
C SER A 158 -41.47 36.84 -64.68
N TYR A 159 -42.55 37.61 -64.63
CA TYR A 159 -43.45 37.59 -63.48
C TYR A 159 -44.37 36.36 -63.35
N PHE A 160 -44.65 35.62 -64.43
CA PHE A 160 -45.55 34.47 -64.39
C PHE A 160 -44.82 33.12 -64.25
N ALA A 161 -43.65 32.98 -64.89
CA ALA A 161 -42.95 31.70 -65.04
C ALA A 161 -41.84 31.44 -63.99
N GLN A 162 -41.24 32.49 -63.40
CA GLN A 162 -39.93 32.36 -62.72
C GLN A 162 -39.88 31.48 -61.45
N ASN A 163 -41.01 31.18 -60.81
CA ASN A 163 -41.03 30.53 -59.48
C ASN A 163 -41.89 29.26 -59.39
N ASN A 164 -42.47 28.77 -60.50
CA ASN A 164 -43.25 27.54 -60.47
C ASN A 164 -43.18 26.79 -61.81
N SER A 165 -42.54 25.62 -61.81
CA SER A 165 -42.44 24.73 -62.97
C SER A 165 -43.81 24.33 -63.53
N MET A 166 -44.84 24.23 -62.67
CA MET A 166 -46.22 23.99 -63.07
C MET A 166 -46.83 25.17 -63.86
N ASN A 167 -46.44 26.42 -63.55
CA ASN A 167 -46.95 27.59 -64.30
C ASN A 167 -46.31 27.69 -65.69
N GLU A 168 -45.02 27.34 -65.78
CA GLU A 168 -44.26 27.27 -67.05
C GLU A 168 -44.87 26.21 -67.97
N TYR A 169 -45.05 24.98 -67.45
CA TYR A 169 -45.73 23.89 -68.15
C TYR A 169 -47.16 24.27 -68.57
N ALA A 170 -47.98 24.78 -67.66
CA ALA A 170 -49.37 25.15 -67.96
C ALA A 170 -49.48 26.28 -69.02
N LEU A 171 -48.52 27.20 -69.06
CA LEU A 171 -48.46 28.25 -70.08
C LEU A 171 -48.09 27.67 -71.45
N GLU A 172 -47.06 26.82 -71.51
CA GLU A 172 -46.60 26.21 -72.76
C GLU A 172 -47.68 25.27 -73.34
N SER A 173 -48.29 24.40 -72.52
CA SER A 173 -49.40 23.54 -72.97
C SER A 173 -50.58 24.36 -73.51
N TYR A 174 -50.90 25.49 -72.88
CA TYR A 174 -51.96 26.40 -73.36
C TYR A 174 -51.58 27.11 -74.67
N MET A 175 -50.30 27.48 -74.86
CA MET A 175 -49.81 28.07 -76.10
C MET A 175 -49.85 27.07 -77.27
N ARG A 176 -49.45 25.81 -77.06
CA ARG A 176 -49.52 24.73 -78.06
C ARG A 176 -50.96 24.42 -78.47
N TYR A 177 -51.87 24.37 -77.50
CA TYR A 177 -53.31 24.21 -77.75
C TYR A 177 -53.89 25.33 -78.65
N ILE A 178 -53.55 26.60 -78.40
CA ILE A 178 -54.00 27.72 -79.26
C ILE A 178 -53.44 27.62 -80.69
N GLN A 179 -52.24 27.04 -80.85
CA GLN A 179 -51.59 26.83 -82.15
C GLN A 179 -52.12 25.57 -82.88
N GLY A 180 -52.90 24.71 -82.21
CA GLY A 180 -53.41 23.46 -82.76
C GLY A 180 -52.37 22.34 -82.79
N GLU A 181 -51.33 22.42 -81.95
CA GLU A 181 -50.20 21.48 -81.90
C GLU A 181 -50.41 20.40 -80.83
N ASP A 182 -51.62 19.82 -80.77
CA ASP A 182 -52.04 18.89 -79.70
C ASP A 182 -51.16 17.63 -79.61
N ASP A 183 -50.61 17.14 -80.74
CA ASP A 183 -49.70 15.99 -80.78
C ASP A 183 -48.39 16.21 -79.99
N ILE A 184 -48.01 17.47 -79.73
CA ILE A 184 -46.79 17.82 -78.98
C ILE A 184 -47.03 17.75 -77.46
N LEU A 185 -48.28 17.80 -77.01
CA LEU A 185 -48.63 17.80 -75.58
C LEU A 185 -48.17 16.50 -74.88
N GLU A 186 -48.31 15.33 -75.50
CA GLU A 186 -47.88 14.06 -74.88
C GLU A 186 -46.36 14.02 -74.60
N VAL A 187 -45.55 14.71 -75.42
CA VAL A 187 -44.11 14.87 -75.20
C VAL A 187 -43.84 15.82 -74.04
N LEU A 188 -44.52 16.96 -74.01
CA LEU A 188 -44.39 17.98 -72.97
C LEU A 188 -44.84 17.47 -71.59
N ASP A 189 -45.96 16.75 -71.53
CA ASP A 189 -46.48 16.07 -70.33
C ASP A 189 -45.44 15.08 -69.78
N LYS A 190 -44.83 14.28 -70.67
CA LYS A 190 -43.81 13.31 -70.28
C LYS A 190 -42.53 13.99 -69.77
N GLU A 191 -42.02 14.99 -70.46
CA GLU A 191 -40.84 15.76 -70.04
C GLU A 191 -41.06 16.44 -68.68
N PHE A 192 -42.26 17.01 -68.47
CA PHE A 192 -42.64 17.61 -67.20
C PHE A 192 -42.73 16.56 -66.06
N MET A 193 -43.33 15.39 -66.32
CA MET A 193 -43.39 14.31 -65.34
C MET A 193 -42.01 13.75 -65.00
N GLU A 194 -41.11 13.58 -65.97
CA GLU A 194 -39.72 13.17 -65.73
C GLU A 194 -38.95 14.20 -64.89
N LYS A 195 -39.17 15.51 -65.14
CA LYS A 195 -38.62 16.60 -64.31
C LYS A 195 -39.12 16.54 -62.86
N VAL A 196 -40.43 16.41 -62.66
CA VAL A 196 -41.05 16.33 -61.32
C VAL A 196 -40.62 15.08 -60.56
N GLU A 197 -40.52 13.93 -61.23
CA GLU A 197 -40.06 12.68 -60.60
C GLU A 197 -38.61 12.81 -60.12
N LYS A 198 -37.73 13.37 -60.95
CA LYS A 198 -36.33 13.66 -60.58
C LYS A 198 -36.21 14.67 -59.44
N GLU A 199 -37.04 15.72 -59.43
CA GLU A 199 -37.13 16.66 -58.30
C GLU A 199 -37.56 15.94 -57.01
N ARG A 200 -38.54 15.03 -57.08
CA ARG A 200 -38.99 14.21 -55.94
C ARG A 200 -37.88 13.29 -55.43
N GLU A 201 -37.13 12.63 -56.32
CA GLU A 201 -36.01 11.75 -55.95
C GLU A 201 -34.89 12.53 -55.25
N ASN A 202 -34.48 13.68 -55.78
CA ASN A 202 -33.50 14.56 -55.15
C ASN A 202 -33.93 15.00 -53.74
N VAL A 203 -35.19 15.38 -53.55
CA VAL A 203 -35.74 15.75 -52.24
C VAL A 203 -35.78 14.54 -51.29
N ALA A 204 -36.16 13.36 -51.79
CA ALA A 204 -36.19 12.13 -50.98
C ALA A 204 -34.79 11.62 -50.59
N GLU A 205 -33.75 11.88 -51.38
CA GLU A 205 -32.36 11.60 -51.02
C GLU A 205 -31.82 12.63 -50.01
N SER A 206 -32.10 13.93 -50.23
CA SER A 206 -31.78 15.00 -49.27
C SER A 206 -32.41 14.75 -47.89
N ASN A 207 -33.69 14.37 -47.86
CA ASN A 207 -34.38 14.01 -46.61
C ASN A 207 -33.73 12.80 -45.92
N ARG A 208 -33.39 11.73 -46.65
CA ARG A 208 -32.70 10.56 -46.07
C ARG A 208 -31.31 10.90 -45.51
N ALA A 209 -30.57 11.80 -46.17
CA ALA A 209 -29.30 12.31 -45.67
C ALA A 209 -29.49 13.14 -44.39
N LEU A 210 -30.53 13.98 -44.34
CA LEU A 210 -30.86 14.79 -43.18
C LEU A 210 -31.34 13.93 -41.99
N GLU A 211 -32.21 12.95 -42.22
CA GLU A 211 -32.65 11.96 -41.22
C GLU A 211 -31.46 11.22 -40.61
N LYS A 212 -30.49 10.77 -41.43
CA LYS A 212 -29.25 10.15 -40.94
C LYS A 212 -28.43 11.11 -40.10
N SER A 213 -28.26 12.36 -40.54
CA SER A 213 -27.55 13.39 -39.77
C SER A 213 -28.24 13.73 -38.45
N VAL A 214 -29.58 13.73 -38.40
CA VAL A 214 -30.36 13.92 -37.17
C VAL A 214 -30.14 12.75 -36.22
N GLY A 215 -30.23 11.50 -36.70
CA GLY A 215 -29.98 10.32 -35.87
C GLY A 215 -28.54 10.26 -35.32
N GLU A 216 -27.55 10.66 -36.11
CA GLU A 216 -26.16 10.81 -35.65
C GLU A 216 -26.03 11.90 -34.58
N LEU A 217 -26.64 13.08 -34.78
CA LEU A 217 -26.64 14.16 -33.80
C LEU A 217 -27.37 13.77 -32.50
N GLU A 218 -28.53 13.13 -32.58
CA GLU A 218 -29.27 12.64 -31.41
C GLU A 218 -28.47 11.58 -30.63
N ALA A 219 -27.81 10.65 -31.33
CA ALA A 219 -26.92 9.68 -30.70
C ALA A 219 -25.74 10.35 -29.99
N THR A 220 -25.11 11.38 -30.60
CA THR A 220 -24.06 12.15 -29.91
C THR A 220 -24.59 12.95 -28.72
N ALA A 221 -25.80 13.51 -28.81
CA ALA A 221 -26.42 14.26 -27.72
C ALA A 221 -26.73 13.36 -26.52
N GLU A 222 -27.30 12.17 -26.73
CA GLU A 222 -27.58 11.24 -25.63
C GLU A 222 -26.29 10.61 -25.08
N ALA A 223 -25.26 10.38 -25.90
CA ALA A 223 -23.94 9.97 -25.42
C ALA A 223 -23.29 11.05 -24.51
N LEU A 224 -23.41 12.32 -24.87
CA LEU A 224 -22.97 13.45 -24.03
C LEU A 224 -23.81 13.62 -22.75
N ARG A 225 -25.07 13.17 -22.76
CA ARG A 225 -26.01 13.28 -21.63
C ARG A 225 -25.93 12.09 -20.65
N THR A 226 -25.49 10.91 -21.12
CA THR A 226 -25.43 9.66 -20.35
C THR A 226 -24.02 9.20 -20.01
N GLY A 227 -23.01 9.64 -20.76
CA GLY A 227 -21.61 9.45 -20.39
C GLY A 227 -21.25 10.23 -19.12
N PRO A 228 -20.21 9.81 -18.37
CA PRO A 228 -19.66 10.63 -17.30
C PRO A 228 -19.27 11.97 -17.91
N THR A 229 -19.85 13.06 -17.41
CA THR A 229 -19.53 14.37 -18.00
C THR A 229 -18.04 14.63 -17.77
N GLU A 230 -17.33 15.28 -18.70
CA GLU A 230 -15.94 15.70 -18.51
C GLU A 230 -15.77 16.45 -17.17
N ARG A 231 -16.78 17.26 -16.81
CA ARG A 231 -16.94 17.88 -15.49
C ARG A 231 -16.91 16.89 -14.33
N GLU A 232 -17.61 15.75 -14.38
CA GLU A 232 -17.64 14.77 -13.29
C GLU A 232 -16.31 14.03 -13.14
N ALA A 233 -15.60 13.79 -14.25
CA ALA A 233 -14.25 13.25 -14.23
C ALA A 233 -13.28 14.26 -13.58
N LEU A 234 -13.33 15.52 -14.01
CA LEU A 234 -12.53 16.62 -13.43
C LEU A 234 -12.90 16.91 -11.97
N GLU A 235 -14.17 16.78 -11.56
CA GLU A 235 -14.59 16.96 -10.17
C GLU A 235 -14.04 15.82 -9.28
N LYS A 236 -13.97 14.59 -9.78
CA LYS A 236 -13.28 13.47 -9.09
C LYS A 236 -11.78 13.69 -8.99
N GLU A 237 -11.13 14.09 -10.08
CA GLU A 237 -9.69 14.40 -10.09
C GLU A 237 -9.35 15.56 -9.13
N LYS A 238 -10.13 16.64 -9.18
CA LYS A 238 -10.06 17.76 -8.23
C LYS A 238 -10.19 17.28 -6.78
N ASN A 239 -11.15 16.42 -6.46
CA ASN A 239 -11.33 15.91 -5.10
C ASN A 239 -10.10 15.10 -4.62
N VAL A 240 -9.50 14.28 -5.49
CA VAL A 240 -8.25 13.56 -5.19
C VAL A 240 -7.09 14.53 -4.94
N LEU A 241 -6.95 15.56 -5.80
CA LEU A 241 -5.94 16.60 -5.62
C LEU A 241 -6.16 17.42 -4.35
N GLU A 242 -7.41 17.72 -3.97
CA GLU A 242 -7.74 18.39 -2.69
C GLU A 242 -7.40 17.52 -1.47
N GLU A 243 -7.55 16.19 -1.56
CA GLU A 243 -7.10 15.26 -0.51
C GLU A 243 -5.56 15.23 -0.41
N ASP A 244 -4.85 15.18 -1.52
CA ASP A 244 -3.38 15.19 -1.53
C ASP A 244 -2.82 16.52 -1.05
N VAL A 245 -3.44 17.66 -1.41
CA VAL A 245 -3.11 18.97 -0.85
C VAL A 245 -3.28 18.98 0.67
N LYS A 246 -4.32 18.35 1.23
CA LYS A 246 -4.49 18.23 2.69
C LYS A 246 -3.39 17.36 3.32
N LYS A 247 -3.00 16.25 2.68
CA LYS A 247 -1.88 15.40 3.14
C LYS A 247 -0.55 16.17 3.15
N PHE A 248 -0.25 16.94 2.10
CA PHE A 248 0.95 17.78 2.04
C PHE A 248 0.96 18.87 3.11
N HIS A 249 -0.16 19.55 3.36
CA HIS A 249 -0.24 20.54 4.45
C HIS A 249 -0.02 19.90 5.84
N ALA A 250 -0.55 18.71 6.08
CA ALA A 250 -0.32 17.98 7.33
C ALA A 250 1.16 17.59 7.51
N MET A 251 1.80 17.08 6.45
CA MET A 251 3.23 16.74 6.44
C MET A 251 4.13 17.98 6.63
N ILE A 252 3.78 19.11 6.00
CA ILE A 252 4.48 20.38 6.20
C ILE A 252 4.36 20.83 7.66
N ALA A 253 3.16 20.77 8.25
CA ALA A 253 2.96 21.13 9.65
C ALA A 253 3.77 20.25 10.62
N GLU A 254 3.85 18.93 10.37
CA GLU A 254 4.70 18.00 11.14
C GLU A 254 6.18 18.38 11.03
N PHE A 255 6.69 18.61 9.82
CA PHE A 255 8.09 19.00 9.62
C PHE A 255 8.40 20.38 10.20
N THR A 256 7.51 21.37 10.09
CA THR A 256 7.67 22.69 10.71
C THR A 256 7.75 22.56 12.23
N GLY A 257 6.84 21.82 12.87
CA GLY A 257 6.89 21.58 14.32
C GLY A 257 8.15 20.82 14.76
N ARG A 258 8.68 19.91 13.93
CA ARG A 258 9.95 19.22 14.18
C ARG A 258 11.17 20.14 14.03
N ILE A 259 11.12 21.10 13.11
CA ILE A 259 12.17 22.13 12.95
C ILE A 259 12.16 23.03 14.19
N GLU A 260 11.00 23.58 14.59
CA GLU A 260 10.87 24.43 15.78
C GLU A 260 11.37 23.71 17.06
N ALA A 261 11.03 22.42 17.23
CA ALA A 261 11.52 21.63 18.35
C ALA A 261 13.04 21.40 18.31
N MET A 262 13.64 21.21 17.13
CA MET A 262 15.10 21.09 16.99
C MET A 262 15.81 22.42 17.22
N GLU A 263 15.22 23.54 16.79
CA GLU A 263 15.74 24.89 17.03
C GLU A 263 15.77 25.23 18.52
N GLN A 264 14.73 24.85 19.28
CA GLN A 264 14.73 24.98 20.75
C GLN A 264 15.86 24.17 21.40
N VAL A 265 16.06 22.91 20.98
CA VAL A 265 17.16 22.07 21.49
C VAL A 265 18.53 22.65 21.14
N LEU A 266 18.70 23.24 19.95
CA LEU A 266 19.93 23.93 19.57
C LEU A 266 20.17 25.17 20.43
N GLU A 267 19.15 25.99 20.69
CA GLU A 267 19.26 27.18 21.53
C GLU A 267 19.60 26.82 23.00
N GLU A 268 19.02 25.74 23.54
CA GLU A 268 19.40 25.18 24.85
C GLU A 268 20.86 24.72 24.88
N LYS A 269 21.31 24.00 23.83
CA LYS A 269 22.69 23.51 23.75
C LYS A 269 23.71 24.63 23.55
N GLU A 270 23.35 25.70 22.85
CA GLU A 270 24.19 26.90 22.73
C GLU A 270 24.33 27.62 24.07
N LYS A 271 23.25 27.75 24.85
CA LYS A 271 23.30 28.30 26.22
C LYS A 271 24.15 27.44 27.15
N GLU A 272 24.02 26.11 27.10
CA GLU A 272 24.86 25.18 27.87
C GLU A 272 26.34 25.27 27.49
N LEU A 273 26.64 25.32 26.18
CA LEU A 273 27.99 25.47 25.65
C LEU A 273 28.62 26.78 26.14
N ASN A 274 27.93 27.91 25.99
CA ASN A 274 28.41 29.22 26.44
C ASN A 274 28.71 29.24 27.96
N ALA A 275 27.83 28.65 28.78
CA ALA A 275 28.07 28.53 30.22
C ALA A 275 29.32 27.67 30.55
N LYS A 276 29.55 26.59 29.78
CA LYS A 276 30.75 25.74 29.92
C LYS A 276 32.02 26.42 29.42
N GLU A 277 31.93 27.25 28.39
CA GLU A 277 33.06 28.07 27.91
C GLU A 277 33.49 29.12 28.95
N GLU A 278 32.54 29.78 29.61
CA GLU A 278 32.80 30.70 30.72
C GLU A 278 33.42 30.00 31.94
N GLU A 279 32.90 28.82 32.31
CA GLU A 279 33.45 28.00 33.39
C GLU A 279 34.89 27.57 33.08
N ARG A 280 35.15 27.06 31.87
CA ARG A 280 36.50 26.73 31.37
C ARG A 280 37.43 27.94 31.46
N LYS A 281 36.97 29.12 31.03
CA LYS A 281 37.75 30.36 31.09
C LYS A 281 38.11 30.74 32.53
N ARG A 282 37.16 30.70 33.47
CA ARG A 282 37.43 30.93 34.91
C ARG A 282 38.46 29.95 35.47
N ILE A 283 38.34 28.67 35.16
CA ILE A 283 39.30 27.63 35.60
C ILE A 283 40.70 27.88 35.01
N CYS A 284 40.81 28.28 33.74
CA CYS A 284 42.08 28.66 33.13
C CYS A 284 42.72 29.88 33.80
N GLU A 285 41.94 30.92 34.11
CA GLU A 285 42.40 32.11 34.82
C GLU A 285 42.87 31.77 36.25
N GLU A 286 42.14 30.89 36.95
CA GLU A 286 42.50 30.42 38.28
C GLU A 286 43.78 29.57 38.27
N ASN A 287 43.91 28.64 37.31
CA ASN A 287 45.09 27.79 37.13
C ASN A 287 46.36 28.61 36.79
N GLU A 288 46.26 29.61 35.92
CA GLU A 288 47.38 30.54 35.68
C GLU A 288 47.69 31.37 36.94
N GLY A 289 46.69 31.68 37.76
CA GLY A 289 46.88 32.26 39.10
C GLY A 289 47.63 31.33 40.07
N PHE A 290 47.27 30.05 40.13
CA PHE A 290 47.98 29.03 40.92
C PHE A 290 49.41 28.85 40.44
N LYS A 291 49.62 28.72 39.13
CA LYS A 291 50.94 28.56 38.52
C LYS A 291 51.87 29.72 38.87
N LYS A 292 51.41 30.97 38.74
CA LYS A 292 52.17 32.15 39.17
C LYS A 292 52.48 32.14 40.67
N ARG A 293 51.55 31.68 41.52
CA ARG A 293 51.81 31.51 42.97
C ARG A 293 52.89 30.45 43.23
N VAL A 294 52.90 29.34 42.49
CA VAL A 294 53.92 28.28 42.59
C VAL A 294 55.28 28.76 42.05
N GLU A 295 55.31 29.47 40.92
CA GLU A 295 56.55 30.06 40.37
C GLU A 295 57.17 31.12 41.29
N LEU A 296 56.34 31.84 42.06
CA LEU A 296 56.79 32.80 43.10
C LEU A 296 57.26 32.13 44.40
N GLN A 297 56.95 30.85 44.63
CA GLN A 297 57.50 30.12 45.77
C GLN A 297 58.96 29.80 45.50
N THR A 298 59.87 30.52 46.17
CA THR A 298 61.31 30.29 46.07
C THR A 298 61.67 28.89 46.57
N PHE A 299 61.92 27.97 45.64
CA PHE A 299 62.30 26.59 45.94
C PHE A 299 63.55 26.52 46.82
N ASN A 300 63.36 26.27 48.11
CA ASN A 300 64.45 25.94 49.02
C ASN A 300 64.91 24.50 48.71
N ALA A 301 66.17 24.35 48.27
CA ALA A 301 66.73 23.03 47.95
C ALA A 301 66.66 22.02 49.11
N ARG A 302 66.64 22.52 50.36
CA ARG A 302 66.43 21.68 51.55
C ARG A 302 65.02 21.09 51.63
N ASP A 303 64.02 21.82 51.17
CA ASP A 303 62.62 21.39 51.20
C ASP A 303 62.30 20.44 50.03
N ILE A 304 62.92 20.63 48.85
CA ILE A 304 62.88 19.63 47.77
C ILE A 304 63.48 18.30 48.24
N GLU A 305 64.67 18.32 48.84
CA GLU A 305 65.32 17.09 49.32
C GLU A 305 64.57 16.48 50.53
N ARG A 306 63.86 17.30 51.32
CA ARG A 306 62.93 16.81 52.35
C ARG A 306 61.73 16.10 51.71
N MET A 307 61.03 16.73 50.78
CA MET A 307 59.89 16.15 50.07
C MET A 307 60.27 14.85 49.35
N LYS A 308 61.47 14.81 48.75
CA LYS A 308 61.99 13.59 48.10
C LYS A 308 62.21 12.46 49.10
N ARG A 309 62.75 12.73 50.30
CA ARG A 309 62.89 11.73 51.37
C ARG A 309 61.56 11.29 51.96
N GLU A 310 60.59 12.20 52.09
CA GLU A 310 59.23 11.88 52.52
C GLU A 310 58.50 11.03 51.48
N MET A 311 58.61 11.36 50.19
CA MET A 311 58.11 10.54 49.07
C MET A 311 58.73 9.14 49.07
N GLN A 312 60.06 9.04 49.19
CA GLN A 312 60.76 7.75 49.32
C GLN A 312 60.49 6.98 50.62
N ALA A 313 59.89 7.63 51.64
CA ALA A 313 59.37 6.94 52.81
C ALA A 313 57.97 6.38 52.53
N VAL A 314 57.08 7.20 51.96
CA VAL A 314 55.73 6.78 51.55
C VAL A 314 55.78 5.65 50.50
N GLU A 315 56.68 5.71 49.50
CA GLU A 315 56.88 4.62 48.53
C GLU A 315 57.29 3.30 49.20
N ARG A 316 58.14 3.35 50.24
CA ARG A 316 58.53 2.17 51.02
C ARG A 316 57.36 1.65 51.85
N GLU A 317 56.66 2.53 52.57
CA GLU A 317 55.47 2.20 53.36
C GLU A 317 54.36 1.58 52.48
N ILE A 318 54.16 2.07 51.26
CA ILE A 318 53.27 1.45 50.26
C ILE A 318 53.77 0.05 49.90
N SER A 319 55.05 -0.13 49.55
CA SER A 319 55.58 -1.45 49.20
C SER A 319 55.50 -2.46 50.36
N GLU A 320 55.73 -2.01 51.60
CA GLU A 320 55.59 -2.82 52.81
C GLU A 320 54.12 -3.18 53.07
N ALA A 321 53.18 -2.24 52.83
CA ALA A 321 51.75 -2.48 52.90
C ALA A 321 51.24 -3.42 51.80
N GLU A 322 51.79 -3.37 50.59
CA GLU A 322 51.49 -4.30 49.50
C GLU A 322 52.00 -5.71 49.80
N ILE A 323 53.24 -5.86 50.31
CA ILE A 323 53.77 -7.15 50.77
C ILE A 323 52.92 -7.71 51.91
N ALA A 324 52.53 -6.86 52.88
CA ALA A 324 51.64 -7.25 53.95
C ALA A 324 50.25 -7.68 53.45
N ARG A 325 49.66 -6.94 52.49
CA ARG A 325 48.39 -7.27 51.85
C ARG A 325 48.47 -8.63 51.16
N ASN A 326 49.48 -8.86 50.33
CA ASN A 326 49.68 -10.13 49.63
C ASN A 326 49.83 -11.29 50.65
N SER A 327 50.59 -11.09 51.74
CA SER A 327 50.68 -12.09 52.82
C SER A 327 49.37 -12.35 53.57
N TRP A 328 48.44 -11.39 53.59
CA TRP A 328 47.09 -11.59 54.11
C TRP A 328 46.15 -12.24 53.09
N GLU A 329 46.30 -11.95 51.80
CA GLU A 329 45.60 -12.63 50.71
C GLU A 329 45.98 -14.12 50.64
N ASP A 330 47.27 -14.46 50.70
CA ASP A 330 47.75 -15.85 50.79
C ASP A 330 47.13 -16.59 51.98
N LYS A 331 47.14 -15.97 53.17
CA LYS A 331 46.51 -16.53 54.38
C LYS A 331 45.00 -16.68 54.26
N SER A 332 44.32 -15.73 53.59
CA SER A 332 42.88 -15.84 53.32
C SER A 332 42.62 -17.03 52.41
N TRP A 333 43.41 -17.19 51.35
CA TRP A 333 43.28 -18.28 50.40
C TRP A 333 43.51 -19.66 51.04
N ASP A 334 44.54 -19.79 51.88
CA ASP A 334 44.79 -21.01 52.68
C ASP A 334 43.63 -21.31 53.64
N LEU A 335 43.06 -20.29 54.29
CA LEU A 335 41.90 -20.43 55.18
C LEU A 335 40.63 -20.81 54.40
N ASP A 336 40.35 -20.16 53.27
CA ASP A 336 39.20 -20.45 52.41
C ASP A 336 39.28 -21.87 51.82
N SER A 337 40.49 -22.30 51.42
CA SER A 337 40.77 -23.67 51.00
C SER A 337 40.51 -24.68 52.12
N THR A 338 40.99 -24.38 53.34
CA THR A 338 40.76 -25.20 54.54
C THR A 338 39.27 -25.26 54.92
N ILE A 339 38.55 -24.14 54.85
CA ILE A 339 37.11 -24.06 55.09
C ILE A 339 36.35 -24.87 54.04
N GLY A 340 36.72 -24.76 52.76
CA GLY A 340 36.15 -25.55 51.66
C GLY A 340 36.34 -27.04 51.87
N GLN A 341 37.53 -27.49 52.27
CA GLN A 341 37.80 -28.89 52.61
C GLN A 341 36.93 -29.35 53.80
N LYS A 342 36.84 -28.56 54.87
CA LYS A 342 36.04 -28.90 56.06
C LYS A 342 34.54 -28.89 55.78
N LEU A 343 34.06 -28.04 54.86
CA LEU A 343 32.69 -28.07 54.38
C LEU A 343 32.41 -29.37 53.60
N MET A 344 33.32 -29.81 52.73
CA MET A 344 33.17 -31.07 51.99
C MET A 344 33.13 -32.28 52.93
N GLU A 345 34.00 -32.32 53.95
CA GLU A 345 33.94 -33.33 55.03
C GLU A 345 32.59 -33.31 55.77
N LEU A 346 32.07 -32.11 56.07
CA LEU A 346 30.80 -31.94 56.77
C LEU A 346 29.59 -32.36 55.92
N VAL A 347 29.59 -32.05 54.62
CA VAL A 347 28.57 -32.50 53.66
C VAL A 347 28.59 -34.03 53.56
N ALA A 348 29.76 -34.66 53.48
CA ALA A 348 29.88 -36.12 53.48
C ALA A 348 29.31 -36.74 54.77
N LEU A 349 29.65 -36.20 55.94
CA LEU A 349 29.10 -36.66 57.22
C LEU A 349 27.58 -36.47 57.32
N ALA A 350 27.04 -35.37 56.79
CA ALA A 350 25.61 -35.13 56.72
C ALA A 350 24.92 -36.13 55.78
N MET A 351 25.53 -36.46 54.64
CA MET A 351 25.04 -37.50 53.73
C MET A 351 25.04 -38.88 54.37
N ASP A 352 26.11 -39.27 55.08
CA ASP A 352 26.20 -40.54 55.82
C ASP A 352 25.14 -40.62 56.93
N CYS A 353 24.95 -39.53 57.68
CA CYS A 353 23.92 -39.43 58.71
C CYS A 353 22.51 -39.54 58.12
N ASN A 354 22.23 -38.85 57.01
CA ASN A 354 20.96 -38.97 56.28
C ASN A 354 20.75 -40.38 55.72
N GLN A 355 21.80 -41.06 55.26
CA GLN A 355 21.73 -42.45 54.81
C GLN A 355 21.45 -43.40 55.99
N ALA A 356 22.06 -43.20 57.16
CA ALA A 356 21.80 -43.96 58.36
C ALA A 356 20.36 -43.79 58.88
N ILE A 357 19.84 -42.56 58.88
CA ILE A 357 18.43 -42.25 59.21
C ILE A 357 17.48 -43.00 58.27
N ARG A 358 17.73 -42.95 56.94
CA ARG A 358 16.96 -43.72 55.95
C ARG A 358 17.01 -45.23 56.18
N ARG A 359 18.18 -45.79 56.51
CA ARG A 359 18.33 -47.23 56.85
C ARG A 359 17.52 -47.63 58.09
N LEU A 360 17.48 -46.77 59.11
CA LEU A 360 16.72 -46.99 60.35
C LEU A 360 15.21 -46.73 60.21
N LYS A 361 14.74 -46.20 59.08
CA LYS A 361 13.33 -45.85 58.79
C LYS A 361 12.71 -44.90 59.83
N LEU A 362 13.54 -44.07 60.46
CA LEU A 362 13.10 -42.92 61.24
C LEU A 362 12.57 -41.89 60.22
N GLY A 363 11.33 -41.42 60.38
CA GLY A 363 10.58 -40.74 59.31
C GLY A 363 11.18 -39.42 58.79
N ASN A 364 10.63 -38.92 57.69
CA ASN A 364 11.14 -37.78 56.88
C ASN A 364 11.31 -36.43 57.59
N GLY A 365 11.10 -36.33 58.91
CA GLY A 365 11.34 -35.10 59.70
C GLY A 365 12.80 -34.85 60.09
N PHE A 366 13.71 -35.79 59.80
CA PHE A 366 15.12 -35.71 60.15
C PHE A 366 16.00 -35.73 58.90
N GLN A 367 16.36 -34.56 58.38
CA GLN A 367 17.28 -34.41 57.26
C GLN A 367 18.25 -33.28 57.56
N TYR A 368 19.54 -33.60 57.60
CA TYR A 368 20.61 -32.60 57.66
C TYR A 368 20.80 -31.97 56.28
N GLU A 369 20.76 -30.65 56.21
CA GLU A 369 21.05 -29.85 55.02
C GLU A 369 22.13 -28.83 55.38
N VAL A 370 23.28 -28.88 54.70
CA VAL A 370 24.45 -28.07 55.05
C VAL A 370 24.42 -26.76 54.28
N ASN A 371 24.33 -25.64 55.00
CA ASN A 371 24.37 -24.29 54.43
C ASN A 371 25.79 -23.71 54.52
N PRO A 372 26.50 -23.52 53.39
CA PRO A 372 27.88 -23.03 53.38
C PRO A 372 28.03 -21.54 53.76
N LYS A 373 26.92 -20.80 53.92
CA LYS A 373 26.93 -19.37 54.30
C LYS A 373 26.56 -19.11 55.76
N GLY A 374 26.29 -20.16 56.54
CA GLY A 374 25.99 -20.01 57.97
C GLY A 374 27.21 -19.52 58.75
N SER A 375 27.02 -18.56 59.65
CA SER A 375 28.07 -18.05 60.56
C SER A 375 28.03 -18.71 61.93
N THR A 376 26.94 -19.41 62.25
CA THR A 376 26.76 -20.18 63.48
C THR A 376 26.52 -21.67 63.19
N PRO A 377 26.86 -22.61 64.10
CA PRO A 377 26.63 -24.04 63.88
C PRO A 377 25.16 -24.41 63.58
N ALA A 378 24.20 -23.65 64.12
CA ALA A 378 22.78 -23.83 63.87
C ALA A 378 22.34 -23.35 62.47
N GLU A 379 22.99 -22.34 61.91
CA GLU A 379 22.76 -21.91 60.53
C GLU A 379 23.44 -22.83 59.51
N VAL A 380 24.58 -23.44 59.87
CA VAL A 380 25.36 -24.31 58.96
C VAL A 380 24.76 -25.72 58.83
N ILE A 381 24.22 -26.30 59.91
CA ILE A 381 23.74 -27.71 59.93
C ILE A 381 22.22 -27.82 60.22
N GLY A 382 21.58 -26.70 60.57
CA GLY A 382 20.18 -26.66 61.00
C GLY A 382 20.00 -26.87 62.51
N ILE A 383 18.74 -27.07 62.92
CA ILE A 383 18.35 -27.23 64.33
C ILE A 383 19.08 -28.45 64.93
N ASN A 384 19.42 -28.38 66.21
CA ASN A 384 20.22 -29.39 66.91
C ASN A 384 19.47 -30.74 67.10
N TYR A 385 19.36 -31.51 66.01
CA TYR A 385 18.68 -32.80 65.95
C TYR A 385 19.21 -33.81 66.97
N LYS A 386 20.42 -33.62 67.54
CA LYS A 386 21.02 -34.51 68.54
C LYS A 386 20.11 -34.80 69.74
N ALA A 387 19.35 -33.81 70.23
CA ALA A 387 18.44 -34.01 71.37
C ALA A 387 17.18 -34.79 70.94
N THR A 388 16.55 -34.39 69.85
CA THR A 388 15.32 -34.99 69.32
C THR A 388 15.55 -36.41 68.81
N LEU A 389 16.60 -36.62 68.02
CA LEU A 389 16.99 -37.92 67.48
C LEU A 389 17.43 -38.88 68.58
N LYS A 390 18.05 -38.39 69.67
CA LYS A 390 18.38 -39.23 70.84
C LYS A 390 17.13 -39.78 71.51
N SER A 391 16.12 -38.94 71.76
CA SER A 391 14.84 -39.39 72.33
C SER A 391 14.15 -40.43 71.43
N GLU A 392 14.17 -40.22 70.11
CA GLU A 392 13.55 -41.14 69.15
C GLU A 392 14.34 -42.45 69.00
N LEU A 393 15.68 -42.39 69.07
CA LEU A 393 16.56 -43.56 69.10
C LEU A 393 16.45 -44.34 70.41
N GLU A 394 16.28 -43.67 71.56
CA GLU A 394 16.03 -44.34 72.85
C GLU A 394 14.67 -45.05 72.84
N SER A 395 13.63 -44.43 72.27
CA SER A 395 12.32 -45.07 71.99
C SER A 395 12.43 -46.26 71.03
N TYR A 396 13.19 -46.14 69.95
CA TYR A 396 13.43 -47.23 69.00
C TYR A 396 14.26 -48.37 69.60
N ALA A 397 15.28 -48.04 70.40
CA ALA A 397 16.08 -49.00 71.14
C ALA A 397 15.28 -49.68 72.25
N GLU A 398 14.31 -49.01 72.88
CA GLU A 398 13.37 -49.64 73.82
C GLU A 398 12.48 -50.64 73.10
N LYS A 399 11.89 -50.28 71.94
CA LYS A 399 11.11 -51.20 71.10
C LYS A 399 11.91 -52.42 70.65
N ILE A 400 13.17 -52.23 70.25
CA ILE A 400 14.07 -53.35 69.95
C ILE A 400 14.37 -54.16 71.22
N ARG A 401 14.64 -53.53 72.37
CA ARG A 401 14.96 -54.24 73.60
C ARG A 401 13.79 -55.04 74.15
N GLU A 402 12.56 -54.54 74.05
CA GLU A 402 11.34 -55.28 74.40
C GLU A 402 11.18 -56.48 73.46
N SER A 403 11.28 -56.30 72.14
CA SER A 403 11.21 -57.41 71.17
C SER A 403 12.37 -58.41 71.30
N SER A 404 13.57 -57.94 71.66
CA SER A 404 14.72 -58.80 71.94
C SER A 404 14.58 -59.52 73.27
N LYS A 405 13.97 -58.90 74.29
CA LYS A 405 13.68 -59.51 75.60
C LYS A 405 12.61 -60.59 75.46
N GLU A 406 11.54 -60.32 74.72
CA GLU A 406 10.52 -61.31 74.32
C GLU A 406 11.19 -62.53 73.66
N LYS A 407 12.05 -62.30 72.67
CA LYS A 407 12.87 -63.37 72.04
C LYS A 407 13.91 -64.01 72.98
N PHE A 408 14.39 -63.30 74.00
CA PHE A 408 15.34 -63.85 74.97
C PHE A 408 14.63 -64.70 76.02
N GLU A 409 13.38 -64.36 76.36
CA GLU A 409 12.48 -65.19 77.15
C GLU A 409 12.14 -66.48 76.39
N ASP A 410 11.83 -66.40 75.08
CA ASP A 410 11.72 -67.57 74.19
C ASP A 410 13.02 -68.42 74.18
N VAL A 411 14.18 -67.80 74.05
CA VAL A 411 15.48 -68.50 74.07
C VAL A 411 15.79 -69.11 75.45
N ILE A 412 15.40 -68.47 76.55
CA ILE A 412 15.55 -69.05 77.90
C ILE A 412 14.64 -70.28 78.05
N ILE A 413 13.42 -70.25 77.52
CA ILE A 413 12.53 -71.42 77.49
C ILE A 413 13.18 -72.56 76.70
N LEU A 414 13.71 -72.29 75.50
CA LEU A 414 14.41 -73.27 74.67
C LEU A 414 15.71 -73.77 75.32
N GLN A 415 16.46 -72.91 76.01
CA GLN A 415 17.71 -73.27 76.68
C GLN A 415 17.47 -74.07 77.97
N GLN A 416 16.36 -73.83 78.66
CA GLN A 416 15.92 -74.67 79.78
C GLN A 416 15.53 -76.07 79.29
N GLN A 417 14.82 -76.17 78.15
CA GLN A 417 14.55 -77.45 77.47
C GLN A 417 15.85 -78.14 77.03
N SER A 418 16.82 -77.41 76.48
CA SER A 418 18.15 -77.93 76.13
C SER A 418 18.90 -78.49 77.34
N LYS A 419 18.95 -77.78 78.47
CA LYS A 419 19.60 -78.28 79.70
C LYS A 419 18.92 -79.54 80.24
N GLU A 420 17.60 -79.64 80.12
CA GLU A 420 16.87 -80.86 80.48
C GLU A 420 17.18 -82.03 79.53
N MET A 421 17.46 -81.75 78.25
CA MET A 421 18.01 -82.72 77.31
C MET A 421 19.48 -83.06 77.59
N ASP A 422 20.33 -82.10 77.97
CA ASP A 422 21.73 -82.33 78.33
C ASP A 422 21.85 -83.22 79.57
N ILE A 423 20.99 -83.04 80.58
CA ILE A 423 20.93 -83.94 81.75
C ILE A 423 20.51 -85.36 81.31
N LYS A 424 19.61 -85.50 80.34
CA LYS A 424 19.24 -86.81 79.76
C LYS A 424 20.41 -87.41 78.95
N ILE A 425 21.15 -86.59 78.20
CA ILE A 425 22.34 -86.99 77.43
C ILE A 425 23.48 -87.39 78.38
N GLU A 426 23.77 -86.64 79.43
CA GLU A 426 24.87 -86.94 80.35
C GLU A 426 24.59 -88.18 81.19
N ASN A 427 23.33 -88.43 81.57
CA ASN A 427 22.90 -89.73 82.11
C ASN A 427 23.08 -90.87 81.10
N GLN A 428 22.85 -90.64 79.80
CA GLN A 428 23.16 -91.63 78.76
C GLN A 428 24.67 -91.78 78.53
N LYS A 429 25.47 -90.72 78.60
CA LYS A 429 26.94 -90.78 78.54
C LYS A 429 27.52 -91.52 79.73
N TYR A 430 27.01 -91.31 80.95
CA TYR A 430 27.41 -92.09 82.12
C TYR A 430 27.11 -93.59 81.91
N ARG A 431 25.93 -93.93 81.38
CA ARG A 431 25.61 -95.30 80.94
C ARG A 431 26.58 -95.81 79.86
N ILE A 432 26.98 -94.97 78.90
CA ILE A 432 27.95 -95.33 77.85
C ILE A 432 29.36 -95.51 78.43
N VAL A 433 29.82 -94.68 79.36
CA VAL A 433 31.13 -94.81 80.03
C VAL A 433 31.18 -96.07 80.90
N VAL A 434 30.10 -96.41 81.60
CA VAL A 434 29.98 -97.69 82.32
C VAL A 434 30.02 -98.89 81.36
N LEU A 435 29.44 -98.76 80.16
CA LEU A 435 29.53 -99.78 79.11
C LEU A 435 30.91 -99.80 78.41
N GLN A 436 31.59 -98.66 78.29
CA GLN A 436 32.92 -98.54 77.71
C GLN A 436 33.98 -99.10 78.66
N SER A 437 33.84 -98.89 79.97
CA SER A 437 34.66 -99.57 81.00
C SER A 437 34.56 -101.10 80.89
N HIS A 438 33.35 -101.63 80.67
CA HIS A 438 33.16 -103.07 80.40
C HIS A 438 33.79 -103.52 79.07
N ILE A 439 33.86 -102.65 78.06
CA ILE A 439 34.55 -102.92 76.79
C ILE A 439 36.07 -102.87 76.96
N ASP A 440 36.58 -101.94 77.76
CA ASP A 440 38.02 -101.75 77.97
C ASP A 440 38.60 -102.87 78.88
N GLU A 441 37.85 -103.36 79.88
CA GLU A 441 38.19 -104.58 80.63
C GLU A 441 38.26 -105.82 79.72
N VAL A 442 37.29 -105.99 78.81
CA VAL A 442 37.29 -107.07 77.81
C VAL A 442 38.40 -106.89 76.75
N SER A 443 38.82 -105.66 76.49
CA SER A 443 39.91 -105.32 75.57
C SER A 443 41.29 -105.56 76.18
N ALA A 444 41.47 -105.24 77.47
CA ALA A 444 42.69 -105.54 78.23
C ALA A 444 42.91 -107.06 78.38
N LEU A 445 41.82 -107.84 78.54
CA LEU A 445 41.85 -109.30 78.48
C LEU A 445 42.17 -109.86 77.08
N LYS A 446 42.17 -109.03 76.02
CA LYS A 446 42.41 -109.43 74.63
C LYS A 446 43.77 -109.00 74.09
N SER A 447 44.30 -107.84 74.51
CA SER A 447 45.64 -107.36 74.10
C SER A 447 46.79 -108.10 74.79
N GLY A 448 46.57 -108.67 75.98
CA GLY A 448 47.55 -109.52 76.67
C GLY A 448 47.79 -110.90 76.04
N LEU A 449 46.95 -111.34 75.09
CA LEU A 449 47.00 -112.71 74.54
C LEU A 449 47.74 -112.83 73.18
N GLN A 450 48.28 -111.73 72.64
CA GLN A 450 48.78 -111.68 71.26
C GLN A 450 50.20 -111.09 71.11
N SER A 451 50.96 -110.98 72.20
CA SER A 451 52.39 -110.66 72.16
C SER A 451 53.20 -111.69 72.95
N VAL A 452 54.35 -112.11 72.40
CA VAL A 452 55.26 -113.13 72.95
C VAL A 452 54.68 -114.55 73.05
N LYS A 453 54.06 -115.00 71.94
CA LYS A 453 53.87 -116.43 71.61
C LYS A 453 55.10 -117.04 70.92
N ASP A 454 56.21 -116.29 70.82
CA ASP A 454 57.46 -116.69 70.18
C ASP A 454 58.66 -116.51 71.11
N LEU A 455 59.60 -117.47 71.06
CA LEU A 455 60.96 -117.50 71.64
C LEU A 455 61.19 -117.87 73.13
N PHE A 456 61.06 -119.18 73.39
CA PHE A 456 62.08 -120.07 73.99
C PHE A 456 62.47 -120.06 75.51
N CYS A 457 62.58 -121.30 76.03
CA CYS A 457 63.37 -121.79 77.20
C CYS A 457 62.84 -121.76 78.66
N LYS A 458 62.35 -122.95 79.08
CA LYS A 458 62.45 -123.61 80.42
C LYS A 458 61.48 -123.16 81.57
N PRO A 459 61.12 -124.07 82.52
CA PRO A 459 59.68 -124.31 82.78
C PRO A 459 59.14 -124.26 84.24
N ASN A 460 57.81 -124.44 84.35
CA ASN A 460 56.94 -124.82 85.51
C ASN A 460 56.26 -123.65 86.29
N PHE A 461 54.99 -123.68 86.77
CA PHE A 461 53.88 -124.68 86.74
C PHE A 461 52.47 -124.06 87.09
N LEU A 462 51.36 -124.56 86.49
CA LEU A 462 49.97 -124.79 87.04
C LEU A 462 48.93 -123.68 87.49
N GLY A 463 47.64 -123.78 87.07
CA GLY A 463 46.44 -123.50 87.94
C GLY A 463 45.15 -122.72 87.46
N TYR A 464 44.01 -123.42 87.20
CA TYR A 464 42.59 -123.07 86.82
C TYR A 464 41.74 -122.01 87.63
N VAL A 465 40.50 -121.51 87.29
CA VAL A 465 39.65 -121.23 86.07
C VAL A 465 38.21 -120.62 86.43
N THR A 466 37.29 -120.31 85.45
CA THR A 466 35.77 -120.06 85.46
C THR A 466 35.13 -118.69 85.90
N LYS A 467 33.95 -118.14 85.42
CA LYS A 467 33.08 -118.24 84.17
C LYS A 467 31.76 -117.33 84.21
N ILE A 468 31.12 -117.04 83.04
CA ILE A 468 29.70 -116.54 82.79
C ILE A 468 29.43 -114.99 82.86
N ARG A 469 28.29 -114.41 82.40
CA ARG A 469 27.88 -113.98 81.01
C ARG A 469 26.36 -113.58 80.86
N TYR A 470 25.98 -112.32 80.49
CA TYR A 470 24.61 -111.95 79.97
C TYR A 470 24.55 -110.58 79.22
N VAL A 471 24.20 -110.55 77.92
CA VAL A 471 23.87 -109.34 77.08
C VAL A 471 23.00 -109.77 75.90
N ASP A 472 21.85 -109.12 75.63
CA ASP A 472 21.23 -108.84 74.30
C ASP A 472 19.70 -108.57 74.36
N GLN A 473 19.29 -107.38 74.78
CA GLN A 473 17.90 -106.90 74.53
C GLN A 473 17.71 -105.37 74.47
N THR A 474 18.76 -104.57 74.71
CA THR A 474 18.68 -103.11 74.82
C THR A 474 19.25 -102.32 73.62
N LYS A 475 19.92 -102.98 72.66
CA LYS A 475 20.57 -102.30 71.52
C LYS A 475 19.63 -101.92 70.37
N ALA A 476 18.56 -102.69 70.12
CA ALA A 476 17.67 -102.46 68.98
C ALA A 476 16.78 -101.21 69.13
N ALA A 477 16.27 -100.94 70.34
CA ALA A 477 15.37 -99.80 70.58
C ALA A 477 16.09 -98.44 70.45
N HIS A 478 17.33 -98.34 70.94
CA HIS A 478 18.14 -97.13 70.82
C HIS A 478 18.51 -96.81 69.35
N ALA A 479 18.75 -97.83 68.52
CA ALA A 479 19.05 -97.62 67.09
C ALA A 479 17.87 -96.96 66.35
N CYS A 480 16.65 -97.48 66.53
CA CYS A 480 15.45 -96.94 65.89
C CYS A 480 15.13 -95.50 66.35
N GLN A 481 15.40 -95.16 67.62
CA GLN A 481 15.21 -93.80 68.14
C GLN A 481 16.23 -92.80 67.58
N VAL A 482 17.49 -93.21 67.40
CA VAL A 482 18.52 -92.37 66.77
C VAL A 482 18.23 -92.16 65.27
N GLU A 483 17.75 -93.19 64.58
CA GLU A 483 17.38 -93.10 63.16
C GLU A 483 16.18 -92.14 62.94
N ALA A 484 15.21 -92.12 63.86
CA ALA A 484 14.13 -91.13 63.85
C ALA A 484 14.64 -89.69 64.04
N GLN A 485 15.60 -89.45 64.94
CA GLN A 485 16.21 -88.12 65.14
C GLN A 485 17.04 -87.67 63.93
N ILE A 486 17.79 -88.57 63.30
CA ILE A 486 18.53 -88.29 62.06
C ILE A 486 17.56 -87.87 60.95
N ASN A 487 16.44 -88.58 60.78
CA ASN A 487 15.44 -88.23 59.77
C ASN A 487 14.74 -86.89 60.05
N LEU A 488 14.48 -86.55 61.32
CA LEU A 488 13.94 -85.23 61.69
C LEU A 488 14.93 -84.09 61.39
N SER A 489 16.18 -84.22 61.85
CA SER A 489 17.22 -83.22 61.60
C SER A 489 17.52 -83.06 60.10
N LYS A 490 17.44 -84.15 59.32
CA LYS A 490 17.54 -84.11 57.85
C LYS A 490 16.36 -83.37 57.19
N LYS A 491 15.15 -83.44 57.77
CA LYS A 491 13.97 -82.67 57.31
C LYS A 491 14.11 -81.19 57.63
N GLU A 492 14.58 -80.83 58.83
CA GLU A 492 14.85 -79.44 59.22
C GLU A 492 15.96 -78.81 58.36
N MET A 493 17.03 -79.56 58.08
CA MET A 493 18.09 -79.16 57.14
C MET A 493 17.54 -78.92 55.72
N GLN A 494 16.63 -79.77 55.24
CA GLN A 494 15.98 -79.60 53.94
C GLN A 494 15.10 -78.33 53.92
N GLU A 495 14.22 -78.15 54.91
CA GLU A 495 13.32 -76.99 55.00
C GLU A 495 14.08 -75.66 55.15
N ASN A 496 15.23 -75.67 55.82
CA ASN A 496 16.10 -74.49 55.91
C ASN A 496 16.84 -74.20 54.60
N GLY A 497 17.25 -75.26 53.87
CA GLY A 497 17.80 -75.14 52.51
C GLY A 497 16.78 -74.60 51.50
N ASP A 498 15.54 -75.09 51.56
CA ASP A 498 14.44 -74.63 50.70
C ASP A 498 14.08 -73.17 51.00
N ARG A 499 14.13 -72.74 52.27
CA ARG A 499 13.94 -71.33 52.66
C ARG A 499 15.07 -70.42 52.17
N SER A 500 16.32 -70.83 52.36
CA SER A 500 17.50 -70.08 51.91
C SER A 500 17.54 -69.94 50.38
N THR A 501 17.17 -70.99 49.65
CA THR A 501 17.06 -70.91 48.17
C THR A 501 15.87 -70.08 47.69
N ALA A 502 14.76 -70.02 48.44
CA ALA A 502 13.65 -69.11 48.15
C ALA A 502 14.02 -67.64 48.39
N GLU A 503 14.73 -67.33 49.49
CA GLU A 503 15.24 -65.99 49.76
C GLU A 503 16.27 -65.55 48.72
N ALA A 504 17.17 -66.44 48.30
CA ALA A 504 18.12 -66.18 47.21
C ALA A 504 17.42 -65.89 45.87
N LYS A 505 16.36 -66.65 45.51
CA LYS A 505 15.55 -66.38 44.32
C LYS A 505 14.88 -65.01 44.38
N LYS A 506 14.31 -64.65 45.54
CA LYS A 506 13.70 -63.34 45.74
C LYS A 506 14.70 -62.20 45.57
N MET A 507 15.93 -62.32 46.10
CA MET A 507 16.97 -61.31 45.89
C MET A 507 17.36 -61.17 44.41
N VAL A 508 17.38 -62.27 43.64
CA VAL A 508 17.61 -62.23 42.20
C VAL A 508 16.47 -61.53 41.47
N GLU A 509 15.21 -61.79 41.83
CA GLU A 509 14.04 -61.08 41.29
C GLU A 509 14.07 -59.57 41.62
N ASP A 510 14.38 -59.19 42.87
CA ASP A 510 14.52 -57.79 43.29
C ASP A 510 15.65 -57.07 42.51
N ILE A 511 16.79 -57.73 42.30
CA ILE A 511 17.90 -57.20 41.46
C ILE A 511 17.47 -57.06 39.99
N GLN A 512 16.73 -58.04 39.45
CA GLN A 512 16.22 -57.99 38.07
C GLN A 512 15.24 -56.83 37.86
N ILE A 513 14.40 -56.54 38.86
CA ILE A 513 13.45 -55.42 38.85
C ILE A 513 14.19 -54.07 38.89
N GLU A 514 15.19 -53.89 39.76
CA GLU A 514 15.96 -52.64 39.79
C GLU A 514 16.85 -52.46 38.54
N ALA A 515 17.40 -53.53 37.97
CA ALA A 515 18.09 -53.48 36.69
C ALA A 515 17.17 -53.02 35.54
N HIS A 516 15.92 -53.50 35.51
CA HIS A 516 14.91 -53.03 34.55
C HIS A 516 14.53 -51.56 34.78
N LYS A 517 14.42 -51.09 36.04
CA LYS A 517 14.15 -49.67 36.31
C LYS A 517 15.30 -48.78 35.83
N LEU A 518 16.55 -49.22 36.03
CA LEU A 518 17.73 -48.50 35.55
C LEU A 518 17.70 -48.33 34.02
N ASP A 519 17.46 -49.42 33.28
CA ASP A 519 17.34 -49.42 31.82
C ASP A 519 16.19 -48.53 31.30
N VAL A 520 15.06 -48.46 32.04
CA VAL A 520 13.99 -47.50 31.74
C VAL A 520 14.45 -46.06 31.93
N THR A 521 15.11 -45.73 33.05
CA THR A 521 15.60 -44.36 33.29
C THR A 521 16.72 -43.93 32.34
N GLU A 522 17.57 -44.87 31.90
CA GLU A 522 18.61 -44.61 30.88
C GLU A 522 17.98 -44.30 29.52
N ARG A 523 16.94 -45.04 29.14
CA ARG A 523 16.16 -44.80 27.91
C ARG A 523 15.43 -43.46 27.93
N GLU A 524 14.78 -43.11 29.04
CA GLU A 524 14.13 -41.80 29.23
C GLU A 524 15.14 -40.65 29.14
N ALA A 525 16.31 -40.79 29.77
CA ALA A 525 17.39 -39.80 29.68
C ALA A 525 17.92 -39.65 28.23
N ALA A 526 18.08 -40.75 27.49
CA ALA A 526 18.49 -40.73 26.09
C ALA A 526 17.44 -40.08 25.16
N GLU A 527 16.15 -40.29 25.42
CA GLU A 527 15.06 -39.64 24.68
C GLU A 527 15.01 -38.13 24.96
N ILE A 528 15.16 -37.71 26.23
CA ILE A 528 15.25 -36.29 26.60
C ILE A 528 16.45 -35.61 25.92
N LEU A 529 17.62 -36.27 25.90
CA LEU A 529 18.82 -35.77 25.21
C LEU A 529 18.58 -35.63 23.70
N LYS A 530 17.97 -36.64 23.07
CA LYS A 530 17.65 -36.60 21.63
C LYS A 530 16.63 -35.50 21.30
N ALA A 531 15.64 -35.29 22.15
CA ALA A 531 14.63 -34.23 22.00
C ALA A 531 15.18 -32.82 22.28
N SER A 532 16.25 -32.66 23.07
CA SER A 532 16.94 -31.38 23.21
C SER A 532 17.88 -31.09 22.03
N GLN A 533 18.59 -32.10 21.53
CA GLN A 533 19.42 -31.99 20.32
C GLN A 533 18.60 -31.61 19.09
N LEU A 534 17.42 -32.22 18.89
CA LEU A 534 16.54 -31.91 17.75
C LEU A 534 16.07 -30.44 17.79
N ARG A 535 15.58 -29.97 18.95
CA ARG A 535 15.15 -28.57 19.13
C ARG A 535 16.27 -27.57 18.88
N LEU A 536 17.48 -27.85 19.37
CA LEU A 536 18.65 -27.00 19.09
C LEU A 536 18.97 -26.95 17.59
N GLN A 537 18.83 -28.08 16.88
CA GLN A 537 19.04 -28.14 15.43
C GLN A 537 17.95 -27.37 14.64
N GLU A 538 16.70 -27.41 15.11
CA GLU A 538 15.58 -26.64 14.57
C GLU A 538 15.79 -25.12 14.77
N GLU A 539 16.16 -24.68 15.98
CA GLU A 539 16.49 -23.27 16.28
C GLU A 539 17.66 -22.75 15.43
N ILE A 540 18.72 -23.55 15.26
CA ILE A 540 19.87 -23.20 14.40
C ILE A 540 19.42 -23.05 12.93
N GLN A 541 18.54 -23.93 12.44
CA GLN A 541 18.05 -23.86 11.07
C GLN A 541 17.10 -22.66 10.86
N GLN A 542 16.20 -22.38 11.81
CA GLN A 542 15.33 -21.21 11.78
C GLN A 542 16.15 -19.91 11.77
N SER A 543 17.11 -19.76 12.69
CA SER A 543 17.99 -18.57 12.76
C SER A 543 18.77 -18.35 11.46
N LYS A 544 19.21 -19.43 10.80
CA LYS A 544 19.88 -19.38 9.50
C LYS A 544 18.94 -18.94 8.38
N GLU A 545 17.68 -19.37 8.39
CA GLU A 545 16.67 -18.96 7.40
C GLU A 545 16.25 -17.50 7.56
N GLU A 546 16.04 -17.04 8.79
CA GLU A 546 15.81 -15.62 9.13
C GLU A 546 16.99 -14.75 8.68
N THR A 547 18.22 -15.18 8.97
CA THR A 547 19.44 -14.49 8.50
C THR A 547 19.50 -14.42 6.97
N GLN A 548 19.15 -15.50 6.26
CA GLN A 548 19.09 -15.47 4.79
C GLN A 548 17.98 -14.56 4.24
N MET A 549 16.84 -14.46 4.94
CA MET A 549 15.76 -13.54 4.57
C MET A 549 16.25 -12.08 4.63
N HIS A 550 16.81 -11.67 5.77
CA HIS A 550 17.33 -10.31 5.96
C HIS A 550 18.47 -9.95 5.00
N VAL A 551 19.35 -10.91 4.65
CA VAL A 551 20.38 -10.69 3.62
C VAL A 551 19.77 -10.43 2.24
N ARG A 552 18.67 -11.10 1.87
CA ARG A 552 17.97 -10.86 0.60
C ARG A 552 17.24 -9.51 0.60
N GLU A 553 16.57 -9.16 1.69
CA GLU A 553 15.91 -7.86 1.87
C GLU A 553 16.92 -6.71 1.74
N LEU A 554 18.06 -6.81 2.42
CA LEU A 554 19.15 -5.85 2.32
C LEU A 554 19.67 -5.72 0.87
N PHE A 555 19.83 -6.84 0.16
CA PHE A 555 20.26 -6.83 -1.24
C PHE A 555 19.27 -6.09 -2.15
N MET A 556 17.96 -6.31 -1.96
CA MET A 556 16.90 -5.62 -2.71
C MET A 556 16.87 -4.12 -2.42
N LEU A 557 17.10 -3.71 -1.17
CA LEU A 557 17.21 -2.30 -0.79
C LEU A 557 18.45 -1.63 -1.38
N VAL A 558 19.60 -2.32 -1.39
CA VAL A 558 20.86 -1.83 -1.99
C VAL A 558 20.73 -1.67 -3.51
N ASP A 559 20.14 -2.63 -4.21
CA ASP A 559 19.87 -2.54 -5.66
C ASP A 559 18.90 -1.39 -5.99
N SER A 560 17.85 -1.21 -5.17
CA SER A 560 16.91 -0.09 -5.30
C SER A 560 17.59 1.27 -5.06
N LEU A 561 18.47 1.36 -4.07
CA LEU A 561 19.30 2.55 -3.82
C LEU A 561 20.26 2.83 -4.97
N SER A 562 20.86 1.81 -5.58
CA SER A 562 21.75 1.97 -6.73
C SER A 562 21.00 2.54 -7.94
N LYS A 563 19.81 1.99 -8.25
CA LYS A 563 18.94 2.49 -9.32
C LYS A 563 18.46 3.93 -9.07
N TYR A 564 18.11 4.26 -7.83
CA TYR A 564 17.73 5.62 -7.46
C TYR A 564 18.91 6.60 -7.59
N LYS A 565 20.11 6.18 -7.17
CA LYS A 565 21.35 6.95 -7.33
C LYS A 565 21.62 7.24 -8.82
N GLU A 566 21.57 6.23 -9.69
CA GLU A 566 21.75 6.40 -11.14
C GLU A 566 20.72 7.36 -11.74
N HIS A 567 19.45 7.26 -11.33
CA HIS A 567 18.40 8.19 -11.74
C HIS A 567 18.70 9.64 -11.31
N VAL A 568 19.14 9.85 -10.07
CA VAL A 568 19.52 11.17 -9.55
C VAL A 568 20.75 11.74 -10.26
N GLU A 569 21.79 10.92 -10.50
CA GLU A 569 22.99 11.33 -11.24
C GLU A 569 22.65 11.72 -12.70
N SER A 570 21.76 10.97 -13.36
CA SER A 570 21.21 11.33 -14.67
C SER A 570 20.45 12.66 -14.62
N LYS A 571 19.54 12.84 -13.65
CA LYS A 571 18.73 14.07 -13.52
C LYS A 571 19.59 15.32 -13.23
N ILE A 572 20.62 15.19 -12.40
CA ILE A 572 21.61 16.25 -12.15
C ILE A 572 22.36 16.59 -13.45
N SER A 573 22.66 15.60 -14.28
CA SER A 573 23.34 15.80 -15.57
C SER A 573 22.44 16.52 -16.58
N GLU A 574 21.16 16.14 -16.70
CA GLU A 574 20.16 16.88 -17.49
C GLU A 574 20.06 18.35 -17.03
N MET A 575 19.92 18.59 -15.72
CA MET A 575 19.81 19.94 -15.17
C MET A 575 21.06 20.79 -15.45
N ARG A 576 22.26 20.18 -15.41
CA ARG A 576 23.52 20.87 -15.78
C ARG A 576 23.56 21.23 -17.26
N ILE A 577 23.08 20.36 -18.14
CA ILE A 577 22.98 20.65 -19.58
C ILE A 577 22.01 21.82 -19.80
N SER A 578 20.79 21.74 -19.27
CA SER A 578 19.79 22.81 -19.40
C SER A 578 20.28 24.16 -18.83
N LEU A 579 21.02 24.14 -17.72
CA LEU A 579 21.63 25.35 -17.15
C LEU A 579 22.73 25.93 -18.06
N SER A 580 23.55 25.07 -18.67
CA SER A 580 24.58 25.46 -19.64
C SER A 580 23.96 26.07 -20.89
N GLU A 581 22.90 25.46 -21.43
CA GLU A 581 22.14 25.97 -22.58
C GLU A 581 21.48 27.32 -22.27
N THR A 582 20.87 27.46 -21.09
CA THR A 582 20.28 28.72 -20.64
C THR A 582 21.35 29.80 -20.50
N THR A 583 22.51 29.45 -19.94
CA THR A 583 23.64 30.38 -19.79
C THR A 583 24.21 30.82 -21.15
N ALA A 584 24.31 29.90 -22.11
CA ALA A 584 24.71 30.21 -23.48
C ALA A 584 23.68 31.13 -24.18
N ALA A 585 22.39 30.82 -24.09
CA ALA A 585 21.32 31.64 -24.65
C ALA A 585 21.28 33.06 -24.07
N VAL A 586 21.49 33.21 -22.75
CA VAL A 586 21.62 34.52 -22.09
C VAL A 586 22.88 35.26 -22.57
N SER A 587 24.01 34.57 -22.71
CA SER A 587 25.27 35.13 -23.22
C SER A 587 25.13 35.64 -24.66
N ASP A 588 24.47 34.87 -25.54
CA ASP A 588 24.25 35.25 -26.93
C ASP A 588 23.21 36.36 -27.08
N ALA A 589 22.16 36.38 -26.27
CA ALA A 589 21.22 37.50 -26.20
C ALA A 589 21.92 38.81 -25.74
N TYR A 590 22.87 38.70 -24.80
CA TYR A 590 23.69 39.83 -24.37
C TYR A 590 24.66 40.28 -25.48
N ARG A 591 25.28 39.33 -26.18
CA ARG A 591 26.18 39.61 -27.33
C ARG A 591 25.43 40.28 -28.49
N GLY A 592 24.18 39.89 -28.73
CA GLY A 592 23.30 40.47 -29.76
C GLY A 592 22.70 41.84 -29.40
N THR A 593 22.80 42.27 -28.14
CA THR A 593 22.32 43.59 -27.68
C THR A 593 23.41 44.65 -27.53
N LEU A 594 24.69 44.30 -27.70
CA LEU A 594 25.76 45.30 -27.86
C LEU A 594 25.65 45.98 -29.25
N PRO A 595 25.59 47.32 -29.32
CA PRO A 595 25.74 48.03 -30.57
C PRO A 595 27.12 47.79 -31.18
N ALA A 596 27.18 47.51 -32.48
CA ALA A 596 28.43 47.44 -33.23
C ALA A 596 29.05 48.84 -33.35
N GLN A 597 29.84 49.25 -32.35
CA GLN A 597 30.67 50.45 -32.41
C GLN A 597 32.09 50.20 -31.89
N ILE A 598 33.03 50.54 -32.79
CA ILE A 598 34.48 50.76 -32.62
C ILE A 598 35.38 49.57 -33.05
N HIS A 599 35.86 49.73 -34.30
CA HIS A 599 37.09 49.23 -34.95
C HIS A 599 37.44 47.74 -34.97
#